data_AF-A0A3D1TL82-F1
#
_entry.id   AF-A0A3D1TL82-F1
#
_cell.length_a   1.000
_cell.length_b   1.000
_cell.length_c   1.000
_cell.angle_alpha   90.00
_cell.angle_beta   90.00
_cell.angle_gamma   90.00
#
_symmetry.space_group_name_H-M   'P 1'
#
loop_
_entity.id
_entity.type
_entity.pdbx_description
1 polymer ?
#
loop_
_entity_poly.entity_id
_entity_poly.type
_entity_poly.pdbx_seq_one_letter_code
_entity_poly.pdbx_strand_id
1 'polypeptide(L)'
;MATGNVCTTPDPQPFVFPPNLFEQGPQASGAVFWSCLRARPRWEKKLAAWLRVYGFCHFLPTYRKESISHRKRRVTDMPLLPGYVFVVGDHKKESFKEIQSVAYIIKPNCDEEVRDLDLELNSLWKAVNSGETVRLRQHYHPGQRIVV
;
A
#
# COMPACT_ATOMS: atom_id res chain seq x y z
N MET A 1 -19.86 36.20 -5.22
CA MET A 1 -19.22 35.25 -4.29
C MET A 1 -19.47 33.84 -4.83
N ALA A 2 -18.66 33.39 -5.80
CA ALA A 2 -18.81 32.05 -6.37
C ALA A 2 -17.95 31.08 -5.55
N THR A 3 -18.60 30.21 -4.78
CA THR A 3 -17.92 29.10 -4.10
C THR A 3 -17.49 28.13 -5.19
N GLY A 4 -16.21 28.21 -5.58
CA GLY A 4 -15.62 27.26 -6.50
C GLY A 4 -15.67 25.87 -5.88
N ASN A 5 -16.42 24.96 -6.50
CA ASN A 5 -16.31 23.53 -6.20
C ASN A 5 -14.88 23.12 -6.53
N VAL A 6 -14.03 22.97 -5.51
CA VAL A 6 -12.76 22.28 -5.63
C VAL A 6 -13.10 20.85 -6.02
N CYS A 7 -12.86 20.52 -7.29
CA CYS A 7 -12.93 19.16 -7.77
C CYS A 7 -11.71 18.44 -7.17
N THR A 8 -11.81 18.03 -5.90
CA THR A 8 -10.74 17.31 -5.22
C THR A 8 -10.60 15.97 -5.93
N THR A 9 -9.61 15.84 -6.82
CA THR A 9 -9.27 14.55 -7.41
C THR A 9 -8.99 13.60 -6.24
N PRO A 10 -9.72 12.48 -6.13
CA PRO A 10 -9.53 11.57 -5.01
C PRO A 10 -8.12 11.01 -5.06
N ASP A 11 -7.37 11.24 -3.98
CA ASP A 11 -6.00 10.75 -3.76
C ASP A 11 -5.88 9.29 -4.23
N PRO A 12 -4.98 9.00 -5.18
CA PRO A 12 -4.81 7.65 -5.70
C PRO A 12 -4.38 6.66 -4.62
N GLN A 13 -3.67 7.11 -3.56
CA GLN A 13 -3.13 6.24 -2.50
C GLN A 13 -3.40 6.81 -1.11
N PRO A 14 -4.63 6.66 -0.57
CA PRO A 14 -5.01 7.26 0.71
C PRO A 14 -4.35 6.61 1.96
N PHE A 15 -3.60 5.52 1.77
CA PHE A 15 -2.97 4.74 2.84
C PHE A 15 -1.42 4.78 2.76
N VAL A 16 -0.88 5.95 2.42
CA VAL A 16 0.54 6.30 2.54
C VAL A 16 0.68 7.33 3.67
N PHE A 17 1.63 7.13 4.58
CA PHE A 17 1.97 8.12 5.60
C PHE A 17 3.46 8.07 5.94
N PRO A 18 4.16 9.22 6.05
CA PRO A 18 3.70 10.55 5.65
C PRO A 18 3.45 10.65 4.13
N PRO A 19 2.73 11.66 3.62
CA PRO A 19 2.41 11.76 2.18
C PRO A 19 3.65 11.80 1.28
N ASN A 20 4.76 12.34 1.79
CA ASN A 20 6.04 12.46 1.09
C ASN A 20 6.99 11.26 1.29
N LEU A 21 6.49 10.12 1.80
CA LEU A 21 7.30 8.96 2.16
C LEU A 21 8.19 8.43 1.03
N PHE A 22 7.75 8.55 -0.22
CA PHE A 22 8.48 8.07 -1.40
C PHE A 22 9.12 9.20 -2.25
N GLU A 23 9.00 10.46 -1.85
CA GLU A 23 9.46 11.60 -2.67
C GLU A 23 10.98 11.67 -2.82
N GLN A 24 11.74 11.24 -1.83
CA GLN A 24 13.22 11.28 -1.87
C GLN A 24 13.84 10.17 -2.73
N GLY A 25 13.05 9.13 -3.05
CA GLY A 25 13.51 7.96 -3.78
C GLY A 25 14.62 7.16 -3.07
N PRO A 26 15.02 6.00 -3.63
CA PRO A 26 15.98 5.09 -2.99
C PRO A 26 17.43 5.62 -2.95
N GLN A 27 17.73 6.74 -3.62
CA GLN A 27 19.10 7.19 -3.90
C GLN A 27 19.59 8.32 -2.98
N ALA A 28 18.71 8.94 -2.18
CA ALA A 28 19.06 10.13 -1.41
C ALA A 28 19.70 9.83 -0.04
N SER A 29 19.45 8.66 0.56
CA SER A 29 19.80 8.38 1.97
C SER A 29 19.81 6.87 2.30
N GLY A 30 20.46 6.04 1.49
CA GLY A 30 20.46 4.58 1.70
C GLY A 30 19.07 3.94 1.57
N ALA A 31 19.01 2.61 1.63
CA ALA A 31 17.74 1.88 1.53
C ALA A 31 16.92 2.01 2.82
N VAL A 32 15.62 2.25 2.69
CA VAL A 32 14.72 2.28 3.84
C VAL A 32 14.48 0.85 4.35
N PHE A 33 14.65 0.65 5.67
CA PHE A 33 14.28 -0.63 6.27
C PHE A 33 12.76 -0.74 6.40
N TRP A 34 12.16 -1.73 5.74
CA TRP A 34 10.73 -2.01 5.79
C TRP A 34 10.43 -3.32 6.51
N SER A 35 9.41 -3.31 7.38
CA SER A 35 8.77 -4.51 7.90
C SER A 35 7.41 -4.73 7.21
N CYS A 36 7.09 -5.97 6.87
CA CYS A 36 5.80 -6.34 6.26
C CYS A 36 4.88 -6.92 7.34
N LEU A 37 3.82 -6.20 7.69
CA LEU A 37 2.80 -6.65 8.63
C LEU A 37 1.78 -7.52 7.90
N ARG A 38 1.67 -8.80 8.27
CA ARG A 38 0.55 -9.63 7.82
C ARG A 38 -0.70 -9.26 8.61
N ALA A 39 -1.62 -8.53 8.00
CA ALA A 39 -2.90 -8.20 8.58
C ALA A 39 -3.85 -9.41 8.59
N ARG A 40 -4.76 -9.45 9.56
CA ARG A 40 -5.93 -10.35 9.54
C ARG A 40 -6.79 -10.05 8.30
N PRO A 41 -7.50 -11.05 7.74
CA PRO A 41 -8.26 -10.86 6.51
C PRO A 41 -9.27 -9.70 6.61
N ARG A 42 -9.20 -8.73 5.68
CA ARG A 42 -10.06 -7.54 5.59
C ARG A 42 -9.79 -6.45 6.64
N TRP A 43 -8.68 -6.53 7.38
CA TRP A 43 -8.29 -5.53 8.39
C TRP A 43 -7.21 -4.56 7.90
N GLU A 44 -6.72 -4.69 6.67
CA GLU A 44 -5.60 -3.92 6.11
C GLU A 44 -5.82 -2.42 6.24
N LYS A 45 -6.98 -1.92 5.80
CA LYS A 45 -7.32 -0.49 5.88
C LYS A 45 -7.45 0.02 7.32
N LYS A 46 -8.00 -0.81 8.21
CA LYS A 46 -8.14 -0.47 9.62
C LYS A 46 -6.77 -0.41 10.30
N LEU A 47 -5.88 -1.33 9.95
CA LEU A 47 -4.50 -1.33 10.41
C LEU A 47 -3.76 -0.07 9.90
N ALA A 48 -3.87 0.27 8.61
CA ALA A 48 -3.27 1.49 8.06
C ALA A 48 -3.80 2.77 8.76
N ALA A 49 -5.11 2.85 8.99
CA ALA A 49 -5.69 3.97 9.74
C ALA A 49 -5.16 4.06 11.18
N TRP A 50 -5.04 2.92 11.87
CA TRP A 50 -4.44 2.86 13.21
C TRP A 50 -2.97 3.28 13.19
N LEU A 51 -2.17 2.77 12.25
CA LEU A 51 -0.75 3.14 12.09
C LEU A 51 -0.59 4.65 11.90
N ARG A 52 -1.46 5.28 11.09
CA ARG A 52 -1.47 6.72 10.88
C ARG A 52 -1.71 7.50 12.18
N VAL A 53 -2.70 7.10 12.98
CA VAL A 53 -3.05 7.76 14.25
C VAL A 53 -1.88 7.72 15.23
N TYR A 54 -1.12 6.64 15.23
CA TYR A 54 0.03 6.44 16.12
C TYR A 54 1.37 6.89 15.51
N GLY A 55 1.35 7.53 14.34
CA GLY A 55 2.54 8.12 13.73
C GLY A 55 3.52 7.14 13.08
N PHE A 56 3.10 5.90 12.82
CA PHE A 56 3.94 4.94 12.11
C PHE A 56 4.00 5.28 10.61
N CYS A 57 5.22 5.46 10.09
CA CYS A 57 5.42 5.62 8.65
C CYS A 57 5.07 4.29 7.94
N HIS A 58 4.10 4.31 7.03
CA HIS A 58 3.56 3.09 6.43
C HIS A 58 3.05 3.30 5.01
N PHE A 59 2.90 2.18 4.30
CA PHE A 59 2.32 2.11 2.98
C PHE A 59 1.41 0.88 2.85
N LEU A 60 0.18 1.10 2.39
CA LEU A 60 -0.71 0.05 1.89
C LEU A 60 -1.04 0.38 0.43
N PRO A 61 -0.41 -0.30 -0.55
CA PRO A 61 -0.73 -0.08 -1.95
C PRO A 61 -2.17 -0.51 -2.24
N THR A 62 -2.93 0.36 -2.90
CA THR A 62 -4.33 0.08 -3.27
C THR A 62 -4.60 0.38 -4.74
N TYR A 63 -5.63 -0.25 -5.30
CA TYR A 63 -6.17 0.08 -6.61
C TYR A 63 -7.66 0.36 -6.51
N ARG A 64 -8.18 1.19 -7.40
CA ARG A 64 -9.60 1.55 -7.43
C ARG A 64 -10.41 0.45 -8.10
N LYS A 65 -11.38 -0.10 -7.37
CA LYS A 65 -12.36 -1.05 -7.89
C LYS A 65 -13.74 -0.40 -7.98
N GLU A 66 -14.27 -0.31 -9.20
CA GLU A 66 -15.69 -0.02 -9.40
C GLU A 66 -16.51 -1.30 -9.27
N SER A 67 -17.64 -1.19 -8.58
CA SER A 67 -18.62 -2.26 -8.45
C SER A 67 -20.02 -1.69 -8.60
N ILE A 68 -20.94 -2.48 -9.13
CA ILE A 68 -22.35 -2.12 -9.21
C ILE A 68 -23.10 -3.02 -8.24
N SER A 69 -23.82 -2.40 -7.30
CA SER A 69 -24.70 -3.10 -6.37
C SER A 69 -26.04 -2.38 -6.33
N HIS A 70 -27.13 -3.12 -6.58
CA HIS A 70 -28.50 -2.60 -6.56
C HIS A 70 -28.66 -1.30 -7.38
N ARG A 71 -28.13 -1.30 -8.63
CA ARG A 71 -28.10 -0.16 -9.57
C ARG A 71 -27.27 1.06 -9.14
N LYS A 72 -26.57 1.00 -7.99
CA LYS A 72 -25.65 2.05 -7.54
C LYS A 72 -24.21 1.66 -7.84
N ARG A 73 -23.48 2.54 -8.55
CA ARG A 73 -22.02 2.42 -8.72
C ARG A 73 -21.34 2.79 -7.40
N ARG A 74 -20.45 1.92 -6.93
CA ARG A 74 -19.58 2.14 -5.77
C ARG A 74 -18.13 2.01 -6.20
N VAL A 75 -17.33 2.98 -5.79
CA VAL A 75 -15.89 3.04 -6.00
C VAL A 75 -15.23 2.73 -4.66
N THR A 76 -14.38 1.71 -4.62
CA THR A 76 -13.70 1.28 -3.40
C THR A 76 -12.23 1.03 -3.67
N ASP A 77 -11.34 1.54 -2.82
CA ASP A 77 -9.91 1.19 -2.89
C ASP A 77 -9.73 -0.24 -2.37
N MET A 78 -9.08 -1.10 -3.13
CA MET A 78 -8.82 -2.48 -2.76
C MET A 78 -7.32 -2.66 -2.54
N PRO A 79 -6.86 -3.39 -1.51
CA PRO A 79 -5.45 -3.73 -1.36
C PRO A 79 -4.91 -4.37 -2.64
N LEU A 80 -3.82 -3.82 -3.16
CA LEU A 80 -3.07 -4.41 -4.27
C LEU A 80 -2.35 -5.68 -3.81
N LEU A 81 -1.89 -5.70 -2.55
CA LEU A 81 -1.27 -6.86 -1.92
C LEU A 81 -2.11 -7.30 -0.72
N PRO A 82 -3.12 -8.17 -0.93
CA PRO A 82 -4.06 -8.55 0.13
C PRO A 82 -3.38 -9.16 1.35
N GLY A 83 -3.79 -8.71 2.53
CA GLY A 83 -3.27 -9.14 3.82
C GLY A 83 -1.92 -8.54 4.22
N TYR A 84 -1.36 -7.59 3.49
CA TYR A 84 -0.08 -6.96 3.85
C TYR A 84 -0.20 -5.44 3.99
N VAL A 85 0.50 -4.89 4.99
CA VAL A 85 0.76 -3.45 5.17
C VAL A 85 2.25 -3.29 5.46
N PHE A 86 2.92 -2.37 4.77
CA PHE A 86 4.36 -2.11 4.93
C PHE A 86 4.56 -0.98 5.94
N VAL A 87 5.49 -1.14 6.88
CA VAL A 87 5.82 -0.13 7.89
C VAL A 87 7.33 0.08 7.93
N VAL A 88 7.78 1.33 8.01
CA VAL A 88 9.21 1.66 8.10
C VAL A 88 9.75 1.31 9.47
N GLY A 89 10.90 0.66 9.52
CA GLY A 89 11.65 0.30 10.72
C GLY A 89 11.55 -1.17 11.11
N ASP A 90 12.39 -1.56 12.05
CA ASP A 90 12.42 -2.91 12.63
C ASP A 90 11.43 -3.02 13.80
N HIS A 91 10.20 -3.48 13.51
CA HIS A 91 9.14 -3.57 14.51
C HIS A 91 8.93 -4.98 15.03
N LYS A 92 8.55 -5.11 16.29
CA LYS A 92 8.11 -6.39 16.86
C LYS A 92 6.59 -6.43 16.93
N LYS A 93 6.00 -7.63 17.06
CA LYS A 93 4.54 -7.80 17.12
C LYS A 93 3.94 -7.04 18.31
N GLU A 94 4.73 -6.89 19.37
CA GLU A 94 4.49 -6.08 20.57
C GLU A 94 4.03 -4.66 20.26
N SER A 95 4.65 -4.01 19.26
CA SER A 95 4.35 -2.64 18.86
C SER A 95 2.91 -2.46 18.36
N PHE A 96 2.25 -3.55 17.98
CA PHE A 96 0.90 -3.56 17.39
C PHE A 96 -0.12 -4.35 18.21
N LYS A 97 0.17 -4.58 19.50
CA LYS A 97 -0.70 -5.37 20.38
C LYS A 97 -2.09 -4.77 20.54
N GLU A 98 -2.22 -3.46 20.59
CA GLU A 98 -3.50 -2.77 20.81
C GLU A 98 -4.52 -3.02 19.69
N ILE A 99 -4.08 -3.04 18.43
CA ILE A 99 -4.99 -3.21 17.29
C ILE A 99 -5.40 -4.68 17.07
N GLN A 100 -4.65 -5.64 17.64
CA GLN A 100 -4.89 -7.09 17.55
C GLN A 100 -5.14 -7.61 16.12
N SER A 101 -4.68 -6.88 15.10
CA SER A 101 -4.94 -7.16 13.69
C SER A 101 -3.72 -7.70 12.95
N VAL A 102 -2.57 -7.79 13.60
CA VAL A 102 -1.31 -8.29 13.02
C VAL A 102 -1.14 -9.77 13.38
N ALA A 103 -1.11 -10.64 12.37
CA ALA A 103 -0.89 -12.08 12.52
C ALA A 103 0.59 -12.39 12.79
N TYR A 104 1.47 -11.88 11.94
CA TYR A 104 2.94 -11.97 12.07
C TYR A 104 3.60 -10.84 11.27
N ILE A 105 4.91 -10.67 11.46
CA ILE A 105 5.74 -9.66 10.79
C ILE A 105 6.81 -10.40 10.00
N ILE A 106 6.95 -10.05 8.71
CA ILE A 106 8.08 -10.49 7.88
C ILE A 106 9.06 -9.33 7.79
N LYS A 107 10.36 -9.64 7.88
CA LYS A 107 11.44 -8.66 7.84
C LYS A 107 12.51 -9.15 6.85
N PRO A 108 13.18 -8.24 6.14
CA PRO A 108 14.45 -8.53 5.48
C PRO A 108 15.47 -9.08 6.48
N ASN A 109 16.26 -10.07 6.05
CA ASN A 109 17.28 -10.72 6.87
C ASN A 109 18.70 -10.27 6.53
N CYS A 110 18.89 -9.53 5.43
CA CYS A 110 20.17 -8.98 5.00
C CYS A 110 19.99 -7.64 4.26
N ASP A 111 21.09 -6.90 4.10
CA ASP A 111 21.08 -5.58 3.45
C ASP A 111 20.61 -5.63 1.99
N GLU A 112 20.86 -6.74 1.29
CA GLU A 112 20.37 -6.96 -0.08
C GLU A 112 18.84 -7.03 -0.11
N GLU A 113 18.22 -7.82 0.76
CA GLU A 113 16.75 -7.90 0.88
C GLU A 113 16.15 -6.56 1.32
N VAL A 114 16.84 -5.78 2.16
CA VAL A 114 16.39 -4.42 2.55
C VAL A 114 16.33 -3.52 1.32
N ARG A 115 17.41 -3.51 0.53
CA ARG A 115 17.51 -2.69 -0.68
C ARG A 115 16.48 -3.09 -1.73
N ASP A 116 16.34 -4.40 -1.96
CA ASP A 116 15.43 -4.91 -2.99
C ASP A 116 13.97 -4.61 -2.63
N LEU A 117 13.57 -4.81 -1.37
CA LEU A 117 12.23 -4.46 -0.91
C LEU A 117 11.95 -2.95 -1.03
N ASP A 118 12.91 -2.09 -0.68
CA ASP A 118 12.74 -0.64 -0.83
C ASP A 118 12.58 -0.23 -2.30
N LEU A 119 13.37 -0.82 -3.20
CA LEU A 119 13.27 -0.60 -4.65
C LEU A 119 11.91 -1.08 -5.20
N GLU A 120 11.44 -2.24 -4.77
CA GLU A 120 10.13 -2.78 -5.17
C GLU A 120 8.99 -1.89 -4.68
N LEU A 121 9.01 -1.44 -3.43
CA LEU A 121 7.97 -0.56 -2.88
C LEU A 121 7.96 0.81 -3.56
N ASN A 122 9.12 1.38 -3.87
CA ASN A 122 9.24 2.60 -4.67
C ASN A 122 8.66 2.41 -6.08
N SER A 123 8.95 1.28 -6.72
CA SER A 123 8.43 0.96 -8.05
C SER A 123 6.91 0.76 -8.04
N LEU A 124 6.40 0.04 -7.04
CA LEU A 124 4.97 -0.12 -6.81
C LEU A 124 4.29 1.23 -6.58
N TRP A 125 4.83 2.08 -5.72
CA TRP A 125 4.28 3.43 -5.47
C TRP A 125 4.22 4.26 -6.75
N LYS A 126 5.30 4.31 -7.54
CA LYS A 126 5.31 5.00 -8.84
C LYS A 126 4.24 4.44 -9.79
N ALA A 127 4.12 3.12 -9.88
CA ALA A 127 3.16 2.46 -10.78
C ALA A 127 1.71 2.69 -10.38
N VAL A 128 1.37 2.70 -9.08
CA VAL A 128 -0.01 2.96 -8.64
C VAL A 128 -0.36 4.45 -8.63
N ASN A 129 0.65 5.33 -8.61
CA ASN A 129 0.47 6.79 -8.63
C ASN A 129 0.51 7.39 -10.04
N SER A 130 0.99 6.66 -11.06
CA SER A 130 1.04 7.12 -12.46
C SER A 130 -0.35 7.34 -13.08
N GLY A 131 -1.43 6.90 -12.42
CA GLY A 131 -2.80 7.01 -12.91
C GLY A 131 -3.19 5.95 -13.92
N GLU A 132 -2.27 5.05 -14.28
CA GLU A 132 -2.58 3.88 -15.09
C GLU A 132 -3.49 2.91 -14.33
N THR A 133 -4.41 2.26 -15.03
CA THR A 133 -5.32 1.30 -14.39
C THR A 133 -4.56 0.02 -14.03
N VAL A 134 -3.99 -0.01 -12.83
CA VAL A 134 -3.38 -1.23 -12.26
C VAL A 134 -4.51 -2.21 -11.92
N ARG A 135 -4.58 -3.34 -12.62
CA ARG A 135 -5.49 -4.44 -12.30
C ARG A 135 -4.71 -5.68 -11.93
N LEU A 136 -5.04 -6.28 -10.79
CA LEU A 136 -4.66 -7.66 -10.52
C LEU A 136 -5.31 -8.59 -11.54
N ARG A 137 -4.50 -9.17 -12.43
CA ARG A 137 -4.89 -10.31 -13.24
C ARG A 137 -4.64 -11.57 -12.41
N GLN A 138 -5.70 -12.21 -11.94
CA GLN A 138 -5.57 -13.38 -11.05
C GLN A 138 -5.22 -14.69 -11.76
N HIS A 139 -5.33 -14.78 -13.09
CA HIS A 139 -5.01 -16.02 -13.82
C HIS A 139 -4.47 -15.71 -15.21
N TYR A 140 -3.34 -16.35 -15.55
CA TYR A 140 -2.93 -16.60 -16.93
C TYR A 140 -3.22 -18.06 -17.22
N HIS A 141 -3.90 -18.34 -18.32
CA HIS A 141 -4.14 -19.73 -18.73
C HIS A 141 -2.92 -20.26 -19.50
N PRO A 142 -2.57 -21.56 -19.36
CA PRO A 142 -1.57 -22.19 -20.23
C PRO A 142 -1.93 -21.94 -21.71
N GLY A 143 -1.00 -21.35 -22.47
CA GLY A 143 -1.20 -20.97 -23.89
C GLY A 143 -1.58 -19.51 -24.14
N GLN A 144 -1.79 -18.71 -23.08
CA GLN A 144 -2.04 -17.26 -23.24
C GLN A 144 -0.75 -16.53 -23.57
N ARG A 145 -0.70 -15.86 -24.74
CA ARG A 145 0.44 -15.03 -25.14
C ARG A 145 0.44 -13.74 -24.34
N ILE A 146 1.52 -13.48 -23.63
CA ILE A 146 1.74 -12.26 -22.85
C ILE A 146 2.70 -11.40 -23.66
N VAL A 147 2.35 -10.14 -23.89
CA VAL A 147 3.25 -9.15 -24.52
C VAL A 147 3.81 -8.32 -23.40
N VAL A 148 5.15 -8.33 -23.28
CA VAL A 148 5.91 -7.48 -22.36
C VAL A 148 6.22 -6.16 -23.05
#